data_AF-A0A0S2TCK6-F1
#
_entry.id   AF-A0A0S2TCK6-F1
#
_cell.length_a   1.000
_cell.length_b   1.000
_cell.length_c   1.000
_cell.angle_alpha   90.00
_cell.angle_beta   90.00
_cell.angle_gamma   90.00
#
_symmetry.space_group_name_H-M   'P 1'
#
loop_
_entity.id
_entity.type
_entity.pdbx_description
1 polymer ?
#
loop_
_entity_poly.entity_id
_entity_poly.type
_entity_poly.pdbx_seq_one_letter_code
_entity_poly.pdbx_strand_id
1 'polypeptide(L)'
;MPDLDVLVPFGDAVQDFIFHRSASHSLFVLALLAPLVAYLITRIHPQTRPHYRGWLLLVFLALSTHVLLDSLTVFGTQIFWPWGSDPVTWGTIFIIDPLYTVPLLVGVLAAWLLRSRLKGRQWNQLGLTLSCIYLVWTVGAKVHVNDIADHQLASDGQPPAQVVTMPTPFNSLLWRVVAVDQEAYRIGYYSLLQQDKPIQFERFPRNLGVLAGLEDHEPVRKVKWFTKGFYAAEKRNGDILMIDLRAGLEPDYEYFFKVGELQDRQVRPVLSQRLPVQRSLARLPWLWDSLTEPRPILRGALFKTAELDTHTLLGPP
;
A
#
# COMPACT_ATOMS: atom_id res chain seq x y z
N MET A 1 -7.64 -8.29 17.51
CA MET A 1 -8.23 -7.23 16.67
C MET A 1 -7.33 -7.06 15.47
N PRO A 2 -7.84 -6.65 14.29
CA PRO A 2 -6.98 -6.24 13.18
C PRO A 2 -5.89 -5.28 13.65
N ASP A 3 -4.70 -5.41 13.09
CA ASP A 3 -3.47 -4.68 13.41
C ASP A 3 -2.89 -4.88 14.84
N LEU A 4 -3.58 -5.58 15.75
CA LEU A 4 -3.06 -5.85 17.10
C LEU A 4 -1.88 -6.85 17.09
N ASP A 5 -1.74 -7.60 15.99
CA ASP A 5 -0.63 -8.50 15.73
C ASP A 5 0.69 -7.78 15.39
N VAL A 6 0.68 -6.45 15.20
CA VAL A 6 1.90 -5.63 15.18
C VAL A 6 2.71 -5.76 16.49
N LEU A 7 2.05 -6.14 17.59
CA LEU A 7 2.70 -6.34 18.89
C LEU A 7 3.38 -7.72 19.02
N VAL A 8 3.23 -8.61 18.04
CA VAL A 8 3.84 -9.94 18.04
C VAL A 8 4.93 -9.99 16.97
N PRO A 9 6.22 -9.91 17.33
CA PRO A 9 7.32 -10.04 16.36
C PRO A 9 7.45 -11.50 15.92
N PHE A 10 7.42 -11.74 14.62
CA PHE A 10 7.66 -13.04 13.98
C PHE A 10 9.14 -13.26 13.65
N GLY A 11 10.00 -12.25 13.83
CA GLY A 11 11.45 -12.37 13.88
C GLY A 11 12.19 -12.10 12.56
N ASP A 12 11.47 -11.90 11.45
CA ASP A 12 12.02 -11.52 10.15
C ASP A 12 11.17 -10.38 9.55
N ALA A 13 11.78 -9.32 9.03
CA ALA A 13 11.04 -8.10 8.67
C ALA A 13 10.06 -8.29 7.50
N VAL A 14 10.36 -9.21 6.57
CA VAL A 14 9.44 -9.60 5.50
C VAL A 14 8.30 -10.45 6.07
N GLN A 15 8.59 -11.35 7.01
CA GLN A 15 7.56 -12.14 7.70
C GLN A 15 6.63 -11.27 8.53
N ASP A 16 7.16 -10.35 9.33
CA ASP A 16 6.39 -9.37 10.09
C ASP A 16 5.43 -8.63 9.16
N PHE A 17 5.97 -8.04 8.09
CA PHE A 17 5.17 -7.29 7.13
C PHE A 17 4.03 -8.10 6.48
N ILE A 18 4.26 -9.38 6.18
CA ILE A 18 3.27 -10.27 5.55
C ILE A 18 2.26 -10.79 6.57
N PHE A 19 2.72 -11.24 7.75
CA PHE A 19 1.87 -11.91 8.73
C PHE A 19 1.02 -10.94 9.54
N HIS A 20 1.43 -9.68 9.70
CA HIS A 20 0.61 -8.63 10.32
C HIS A 20 -0.73 -8.38 9.61
N ARG A 21 -0.86 -8.79 8.35
CA ARG A 21 -2.10 -8.66 7.57
C ARG A 21 -2.67 -10.00 7.13
N SER A 22 -2.34 -11.05 7.88
CA SER A 22 -2.75 -12.43 7.65
C SER A 22 -3.89 -12.86 8.57
N ALA A 23 -3.61 -13.68 9.59
CA ALA A 23 -4.64 -14.33 10.40
C ALA A 23 -5.57 -13.34 11.12
N SER A 24 -5.02 -12.21 11.60
CA SER A 24 -5.77 -11.11 12.25
C SER A 24 -6.77 -10.41 11.32
N HIS A 25 -6.55 -10.51 10.02
CA HIS A 25 -7.34 -9.90 8.96
C HIS A 25 -8.12 -10.94 8.14
N SER A 26 -8.17 -12.21 8.57
CA SER A 26 -8.99 -13.22 7.91
C SER A 26 -10.46 -13.04 8.25
N LEU A 27 -11.32 -12.89 7.24
CA LEU A 27 -12.78 -12.83 7.45
C LEU A 27 -13.31 -14.08 8.13
N PHE A 28 -12.71 -15.24 7.87
CA PHE A 28 -13.07 -16.49 8.52
C PHE A 28 -12.72 -16.48 10.01
N VAL A 29 -11.48 -16.09 10.36
CA VAL A 29 -11.05 -15.99 11.76
C VAL A 29 -11.91 -14.96 12.50
N LEU A 30 -12.19 -13.83 11.89
CA LEU A 30 -13.00 -12.76 12.49
C LEU A 30 -14.47 -13.16 12.66
N ALA A 31 -15.03 -13.93 11.72
CA ALA A 31 -16.37 -14.50 11.86
C ALA A 31 -16.48 -15.46 13.06
N LEU A 32 -15.44 -16.25 13.32
CA LEU A 32 -15.37 -17.12 14.50
C LEU A 32 -15.11 -16.35 15.80
N LEU A 33 -14.33 -15.27 15.73
CA LEU A 33 -14.01 -14.43 16.88
C LEU A 33 -15.20 -13.56 17.34
N ALA A 34 -16.05 -13.10 16.42
CA ALA A 34 -17.14 -12.18 16.73
C ALA A 34 -18.15 -12.75 17.76
N PRO A 35 -18.62 -14.02 17.67
CA PRO A 35 -19.45 -14.63 18.72
C PRO A 35 -18.80 -14.69 20.10
N LEU A 36 -17.50 -14.98 20.16
CA LEU A 36 -16.74 -15.02 21.40
C LEU A 36 -16.67 -13.64 22.05
N VAL A 37 -16.32 -12.61 21.27
CA VAL A 37 -16.25 -11.22 21.76
C VAL A 37 -17.63 -10.73 22.19
N ALA A 38 -18.67 -10.97 21.40
CA ALA A 38 -20.05 -10.62 21.77
C ALA A 38 -20.48 -11.33 23.06
N TYR A 39 -20.11 -12.60 23.24
CA TYR A 39 -20.37 -13.35 24.47
C TYR A 39 -19.67 -12.70 25.66
N LEU A 40 -18.37 -12.38 25.55
CA LEU A 40 -17.61 -11.71 26.61
C LEU A 40 -18.22 -10.36 27.00
N ILE A 41 -18.66 -9.55 26.02
CA ILE A 41 -19.37 -8.28 26.28
C ILE A 41 -20.61 -8.54 27.14
N THR A 42 -21.44 -9.52 26.79
CA THR A 42 -22.66 -9.84 27.56
C THR A 42 -22.40 -10.53 28.90
N ARG A 43 -21.18 -11.06 29.12
CA ARG A 43 -20.73 -11.57 30.42
C ARG A 43 -20.30 -10.44 31.35
N ILE A 44 -19.53 -9.48 30.84
CA ILE A 44 -19.08 -8.29 31.58
C ILE A 44 -20.23 -7.31 31.84
N HIS A 45 -21.18 -7.21 30.89
CA HIS A 45 -22.39 -6.39 30.99
C HIS A 45 -23.67 -7.25 30.90
N PRO A 46 -24.03 -7.97 31.97
CA PRO A 46 -25.17 -8.89 32.00
C PRO A 46 -26.50 -8.27 31.55
N GLN A 47 -26.71 -6.98 31.80
CA GLN A 47 -27.91 -6.22 31.40
C GLN A 47 -28.11 -6.16 29.88
N THR A 48 -27.06 -6.38 29.10
CA THR A 48 -27.12 -6.33 27.62
C THR A 48 -27.31 -7.69 26.97
N ARG A 49 -27.43 -8.78 27.75
CA ARG A 49 -27.66 -10.14 27.24
C ARG A 49 -28.83 -10.26 26.25
N PRO A 50 -29.99 -9.61 26.45
CA PRO A 50 -31.09 -9.65 25.48
C PRO A 50 -30.69 -9.10 24.09
N HIS A 51 -29.65 -8.26 24.03
CA HIS A 51 -29.14 -7.64 22.81
C HIS A 51 -27.93 -8.40 22.21
N TYR A 52 -27.69 -9.66 22.59
CA TYR A 52 -26.56 -10.46 22.08
C TYR A 52 -26.44 -10.43 20.56
N ARG A 53 -27.56 -10.58 19.83
CA ARG A 53 -27.56 -10.51 18.35
C ARG A 53 -27.09 -9.16 17.82
N GLY A 54 -27.44 -8.07 18.50
CA GLY A 54 -26.98 -6.72 18.17
C GLY A 54 -25.48 -6.56 18.41
N TRP A 55 -24.96 -7.09 19.52
CA TRP A 55 -23.53 -7.10 19.80
C TRP A 55 -22.74 -7.95 18.80
N LEU A 56 -23.24 -9.14 18.46
CA LEU A 56 -22.65 -10.00 17.46
C LEU A 56 -22.54 -9.29 16.11
N LEU A 57 -23.64 -8.67 15.66
CA LEU A 57 -23.65 -7.93 14.40
C LEU A 57 -22.70 -6.73 14.45
N LEU A 58 -22.72 -5.96 15.54
CA LEU A 58 -21.84 -4.79 15.71
C LEU A 58 -20.36 -5.21 15.64
N VAL A 59 -19.97 -6.22 16.41
CA VAL A 59 -18.59 -6.71 16.46
C VAL A 59 -18.17 -7.27 15.10
N PHE A 60 -19.01 -8.10 14.49
CA PHE A 60 -18.72 -8.66 13.16
C PHE A 60 -18.56 -7.57 12.10
N LEU A 61 -19.47 -6.59 12.06
CA LEU A 61 -19.37 -5.47 11.13
C LEU A 61 -18.11 -4.65 11.39
N ALA A 62 -17.84 -4.25 12.63
CA ALA A 62 -16.64 -3.47 12.96
C ALA A 62 -15.34 -4.16 12.52
N LEU A 63 -15.21 -5.47 12.76
CA LEU A 63 -14.04 -6.25 12.39
C LEU A 63 -13.94 -6.48 10.88
N SER A 64 -15.03 -6.86 10.22
CA SER A 64 -15.04 -7.16 8.79
C SER A 64 -14.89 -5.91 7.93
N THR A 65 -15.56 -4.80 8.27
CA THR A 65 -15.44 -3.56 7.49
C THR A 65 -14.03 -3.00 7.56
N HIS A 66 -13.33 -3.13 8.69
CA HIS A 66 -11.91 -2.73 8.80
C HIS A 66 -11.07 -3.44 7.73
N VAL A 67 -11.14 -4.76 7.70
CA VAL A 67 -10.37 -5.61 6.78
C VAL A 67 -10.74 -5.38 5.31
N LEU A 68 -12.02 -5.17 5.04
CA LEU A 68 -12.50 -4.84 3.70
C LEU A 68 -11.99 -3.46 3.25
N LEU A 69 -11.90 -2.48 4.16
CA LEU A 69 -11.29 -1.18 3.87
C LEU A 69 -9.80 -1.30 3.60
N ASP A 70 -9.06 -2.13 4.35
CA ASP A 70 -7.64 -2.37 4.06
C ASP A 70 -7.43 -2.97 2.67
N SER A 71 -8.35 -3.83 2.23
CA SER A 71 -8.32 -4.45 0.89
C SER A 71 -8.53 -3.42 -0.25
N LEU A 72 -9.16 -2.28 0.05
CA LEU A 72 -9.30 -1.16 -0.88
C LEU A 72 -7.99 -0.35 -1.03
N THR A 73 -7.01 -0.55 -0.15
CA THR A 73 -5.68 0.05 -0.28
C THR A 73 -4.75 -0.84 -1.13
N VAL A 74 -3.54 -0.35 -1.43
CA VAL A 74 -2.54 -1.09 -2.22
C VAL A 74 -1.68 -2.03 -1.37
N PHE A 75 -1.79 -1.97 -0.04
CA PHE A 75 -0.83 -2.58 0.88
C PHE A 75 -1.03 -4.06 1.16
N GLY A 76 -2.00 -4.73 0.53
CA GLY A 76 -2.13 -6.19 0.54
C GLY A 76 -2.69 -6.76 1.84
N THR A 77 -3.89 -7.34 1.78
CA THR A 77 -4.56 -7.94 2.95
C THR A 77 -5.02 -9.37 2.63
N GLN A 78 -4.65 -10.35 3.44
CA GLN A 78 -5.01 -11.76 3.21
C GLN A 78 -6.35 -12.12 3.84
N ILE A 79 -7.43 -11.61 3.25
CA ILE A 79 -8.79 -11.75 3.79
C ILE A 79 -9.32 -13.19 3.80
N PHE A 80 -8.75 -14.06 2.97
CA PHE A 80 -9.09 -15.48 2.85
C PHE A 80 -8.02 -16.41 3.44
N TRP A 81 -7.17 -15.93 4.36
CA TRP A 81 -6.32 -16.84 5.13
C TRP A 81 -7.20 -17.84 5.94
N PRO A 82 -6.85 -19.14 6.04
CA PRO A 82 -5.58 -19.78 5.68
C PRO A 82 -5.56 -20.47 4.30
N TRP A 83 -6.53 -20.25 3.41
CA TRP A 83 -6.66 -21.00 2.14
C TRP A 83 -5.61 -20.66 1.07
N GLY A 84 -4.45 -20.09 1.45
CA GLY A 84 -3.33 -19.82 0.54
C GLY A 84 -3.61 -18.75 -0.52
N SER A 85 -4.55 -17.84 -0.28
CA SER A 85 -4.90 -16.77 -1.23
C SER A 85 -3.82 -15.69 -1.30
N ASP A 86 -3.60 -15.14 -2.49
CA ASP A 86 -2.80 -13.93 -2.66
C ASP A 86 -3.42 -12.74 -1.89
N PRO A 87 -2.60 -11.80 -1.37
CA PRO A 87 -3.11 -10.63 -0.68
C PRO A 87 -4.01 -9.79 -1.61
N VAL A 88 -5.15 -9.32 -1.12
CA VAL A 88 -6.05 -8.44 -1.86
C VAL A 88 -5.50 -7.02 -1.85
N THR A 89 -5.40 -6.41 -3.03
CA THR A 89 -4.73 -5.11 -3.27
C THR A 89 -5.51 -4.28 -4.29
N TRP A 90 -6.74 -3.87 -3.99
CA TRP A 90 -7.55 -3.16 -4.99
C TRP A 90 -7.00 -1.77 -5.33
N GLY A 91 -6.37 -1.09 -4.35
CA GLY A 91 -5.71 0.20 -4.58
C GLY A 91 -6.65 1.29 -5.09
N THR A 92 -7.90 1.32 -4.62
CA THR A 92 -8.89 2.33 -4.99
C THR A 92 -8.77 3.59 -4.13
N ILE A 93 -8.27 3.48 -2.91
CA ILE A 93 -8.18 4.59 -1.95
C ILE A 93 -6.81 4.63 -1.26
N PHE A 94 -6.37 5.84 -0.91
CA PHE A 94 -5.18 6.03 -0.10
C PHE A 94 -5.48 5.72 1.38
N ILE A 95 -4.49 5.19 2.11
CA ILE A 95 -4.67 4.72 3.50
C ILE A 95 -5.11 5.82 4.47
N ILE A 96 -4.76 7.08 4.20
CA ILE A 96 -5.18 8.25 4.98
C ILE A 96 -5.88 9.23 4.02
N ASP A 97 -7.09 8.88 3.59
CA ASP A 97 -7.90 9.74 2.71
C ASP A 97 -8.84 10.64 3.54
N PRO A 98 -8.67 11.98 3.51
CA PRO A 98 -9.51 12.90 4.27
C PRO A 98 -10.99 12.90 3.83
N LEU A 99 -11.27 12.73 2.54
CA LEU A 99 -12.64 12.73 2.00
C LEU A 99 -13.43 11.51 2.48
N TYR A 100 -12.74 10.40 2.78
CA TYR A 100 -13.34 9.24 3.41
C TYR A 100 -13.45 9.37 4.94
N THR A 101 -12.37 9.79 5.60
CA THR A 101 -12.23 9.71 7.08
C THR A 101 -12.91 10.87 7.82
N VAL A 102 -12.88 12.09 7.28
CA VAL A 102 -13.43 13.27 7.95
C VAL A 102 -14.96 13.20 8.11
N PRO A 103 -15.76 12.80 7.10
CA PRO A 103 -17.21 12.67 7.27
C PRO A 103 -17.60 11.68 8.37
N LEU A 104 -16.90 10.53 8.46
CA LEU A 104 -17.10 9.55 9.52
C LEU A 104 -16.77 10.13 10.90
N LEU A 105 -15.61 10.79 11.01
CA LEU A 105 -15.17 11.39 12.26
C LEU A 105 -16.17 12.46 12.75
N VAL A 106 -16.61 13.34 11.86
CA VAL A 106 -17.64 14.34 12.16
C VAL A 106 -18.94 13.66 12.61
N GLY A 107 -19.36 12.59 11.93
CA GLY A 107 -20.55 11.83 12.30
C GLY A 107 -20.47 11.22 13.70
N VAL A 108 -19.35 10.61 14.04
CA VAL A 108 -19.09 10.01 15.38
C VAL A 108 -19.01 11.09 16.45
N LEU A 109 -18.27 12.18 16.21
CA LEU A 109 -18.15 13.29 17.15
C LEU A 109 -19.49 13.97 17.39
N ALA A 110 -20.30 14.17 16.34
CA ALA A 110 -21.64 14.71 16.47
C ALA A 110 -22.54 13.78 17.28
N ALA A 111 -22.47 12.46 17.06
CA ALA A 111 -23.22 11.50 17.87
C ALA A 111 -22.82 11.50 19.35
N TRP A 112 -21.56 11.81 19.65
CA TRP A 112 -21.03 11.87 21.01
C TRP A 112 -21.35 13.20 21.72
N LEU A 113 -21.20 14.33 21.03
CA LEU A 113 -21.32 15.67 21.62
C LEU A 113 -22.75 16.21 21.63
N LEU A 114 -23.60 15.81 20.66
CA LEU A 114 -24.96 16.31 20.58
C LEU A 114 -25.85 15.64 21.63
N ARG A 115 -26.45 16.45 22.50
CA ARG A 115 -27.41 15.98 23.51
C ARG A 115 -28.68 15.37 22.90
N SER A 116 -29.00 15.71 21.66
CA SER A 116 -30.14 15.15 20.93
C SER A 116 -29.75 13.85 20.23
N ARG A 117 -30.31 12.72 20.70
CA ARG A 117 -30.13 11.40 20.08
C ARG A 117 -30.52 11.38 18.60
N LEU A 118 -31.58 12.09 18.23
CA LEU A 118 -32.06 12.15 16.84
C LEU A 118 -31.04 12.86 15.94
N LYS A 119 -30.57 14.05 16.36
CA LYS A 119 -29.58 14.81 15.59
C LYS A 119 -28.24 14.06 15.50
N GLY A 120 -27.77 13.49 16.62
CA GLY A 120 -26.54 12.70 16.64
C GLY A 120 -26.59 11.51 15.67
N ARG A 121 -27.72 10.79 15.64
CA ARG A 121 -27.94 9.69 14.69
C ARG A 121 -27.94 10.17 13.24
N GLN A 122 -28.61 11.30 12.94
CA GLN A 122 -28.67 11.85 11.58
C GLN A 122 -27.28 12.23 11.07
N TRP A 123 -26.46 12.89 11.88
CA TRP A 123 -25.08 13.25 11.52
C TRP A 123 -24.21 12.01 11.30
N ASN A 124 -24.31 11.00 12.16
CA ASN A 124 -23.58 9.75 11.98
C ASN A 124 -24.00 9.01 10.70
N GLN A 125 -25.29 8.96 10.41
CA GLN A 125 -25.82 8.39 9.18
C GLN A 125 -25.37 9.15 7.94
N LEU A 126 -25.36 10.48 8.00
CA LEU A 126 -24.88 11.33 6.91
C LEU A 126 -23.38 11.09 6.64
N GLY A 127 -22.55 11.09 7.69
CA GLY A 127 -21.12 10.80 7.57
C GLY A 127 -20.86 9.44 6.94
N LEU A 128 -21.54 8.40 7.42
CA LEU A 128 -21.45 7.06 6.85
C LEU A 128 -21.89 7.01 5.37
N THR A 129 -23.02 7.65 5.05
CA THR A 129 -23.55 7.67 3.68
C THR A 129 -22.59 8.36 2.72
N LEU A 130 -22.05 9.53 3.09
CA LEU A 130 -21.08 10.26 2.27
C LEU A 130 -19.81 9.43 2.05
N SER A 131 -19.27 8.79 3.09
CA SER A 131 -18.09 7.94 2.97
C SER A 131 -18.35 6.70 2.11
N CYS A 132 -19.54 6.09 2.18
CA CYS A 132 -19.91 4.99 1.29
C CYS A 132 -20.03 5.43 -0.18
N ILE A 133 -20.68 6.58 -0.44
CA ILE A 133 -20.76 7.15 -1.80
C ILE A 133 -19.35 7.43 -2.33
N TYR A 134 -18.47 7.97 -1.49
CA TYR A 134 -17.08 8.22 -1.85
C TYR A 134 -16.33 6.93 -2.21
N LEU A 135 -16.50 5.83 -1.49
CA LEU A 135 -15.88 4.55 -1.86
C LEU A 135 -16.39 4.03 -3.22
N VAL A 136 -17.67 4.19 -3.52
CA VAL A 136 -18.21 3.83 -4.85
C VAL A 136 -17.56 4.68 -5.93
N TRP A 137 -17.40 5.99 -5.68
CA TRP A 137 -16.67 6.89 -6.57
C TRP A 137 -15.23 6.43 -6.80
N THR A 138 -14.48 6.09 -5.75
CA THR A 138 -13.08 5.69 -5.90
C THR A 138 -12.91 4.38 -6.68
N VAL A 139 -13.86 3.44 -6.55
CA VAL A 139 -13.92 2.23 -7.39
C VAL A 139 -14.20 2.58 -8.85
N GLY A 140 -15.15 3.48 -9.12
CA GLY A 140 -15.43 3.94 -10.49
C GLY A 140 -14.22 4.63 -11.13
N ALA A 141 -13.58 5.54 -10.39
CA ALA A 141 -12.34 6.21 -10.81
C ALA A 141 -11.23 5.19 -11.11
N LYS A 142 -11.02 4.20 -10.23
CA LYS A 142 -10.06 3.12 -10.44
C LYS A 142 -10.28 2.37 -11.75
N VAL A 143 -11.52 1.98 -12.04
CA VAL A 143 -11.87 1.27 -13.28
C VAL A 143 -11.54 2.14 -14.50
N HIS A 144 -11.93 3.42 -14.46
CA HIS A 144 -11.66 4.35 -15.55
C HIS A 144 -10.15 4.59 -15.78
N VAL A 145 -9.36 4.79 -14.72
CA VAL A 145 -7.90 4.99 -14.85
C VAL A 145 -7.20 3.72 -15.32
N ASN A 146 -7.62 2.54 -14.86
CA ASN A 146 -7.09 1.27 -15.36
C ASN A 146 -7.29 1.14 -16.87
N ASP A 147 -8.51 1.40 -17.36
CA ASP A 147 -8.85 1.32 -18.78
C ASP A 147 -7.95 2.23 -19.64
N ILE A 148 -7.76 3.48 -19.22
CA ILE A 148 -6.87 4.43 -19.90
C ILE A 148 -5.41 3.94 -19.88
N ALA A 149 -4.92 3.50 -18.72
CA ALA A 149 -3.56 3.03 -18.59
C ALA A 149 -3.29 1.80 -19.47
N ASP A 150 -4.18 0.82 -19.45
CA ASP A 150 -4.07 -0.42 -20.21
C ASP A 150 -4.12 -0.15 -21.73
N HIS A 151 -5.05 0.71 -22.17
CA HIS A 151 -5.13 1.11 -23.58
C HIS A 151 -3.89 1.84 -24.07
N GLN A 152 -3.38 2.81 -23.30
CA GLN A 152 -2.19 3.55 -23.69
C GLN A 152 -0.96 2.65 -23.72
N LEU A 153 -0.74 1.84 -22.68
CA LEU A 153 0.40 0.94 -22.56
C LEU A 153 0.39 -0.18 -23.61
N ALA A 154 -0.79 -0.62 -24.07
CA ALA A 154 -0.92 -1.56 -25.18
C ALA A 154 -0.52 -0.94 -26.53
N SER A 155 -0.72 0.37 -26.71
CA SER A 155 -0.38 1.07 -27.95
C SER A 155 1.13 1.32 -28.16
N ASP A 156 1.93 1.24 -27.08
CA ASP A 156 3.37 1.49 -27.09
C ASP A 156 4.22 0.36 -27.73
N GLY A 157 3.59 -0.67 -28.33
CA GLY A 157 4.28 -1.77 -29.03
C GLY A 157 5.03 -2.77 -28.13
N GLN A 158 5.18 -2.45 -26.84
CA GLN A 158 5.68 -3.34 -25.78
C GLN A 158 4.76 -3.26 -24.57
N PRO A 159 3.63 -4.01 -24.59
CA PRO A 159 2.72 -4.02 -23.45
C PRO A 159 3.46 -4.54 -22.21
N PRO A 160 3.32 -3.87 -21.06
CA PRO A 160 3.94 -4.31 -19.82
C PRO A 160 3.36 -5.65 -19.37
N ALA A 161 4.15 -6.40 -18.60
CA ALA A 161 3.69 -7.67 -18.06
C ALA A 161 2.56 -7.48 -17.04
N GLN A 162 2.63 -6.40 -16.25
CA GLN A 162 1.61 -6.08 -15.26
C GLN A 162 1.49 -4.56 -15.06
N VAL A 163 0.28 -4.11 -14.70
CA VAL A 163 -0.03 -2.71 -14.40
C VAL A 163 -0.77 -2.62 -13.08
N VAL A 164 -0.41 -1.64 -12.26
CA VAL A 164 -1.16 -1.25 -11.08
C VAL A 164 -1.35 0.26 -11.09
N THR A 165 -2.59 0.69 -10.83
CA THR A 165 -2.92 2.10 -10.62
C THR A 165 -3.33 2.31 -9.17
N MET A 166 -3.10 3.50 -8.63
CA MET A 166 -3.51 3.84 -7.27
C MET A 166 -3.60 5.35 -7.11
N PRO A 167 -4.47 5.86 -6.24
CA PRO A 167 -4.52 7.28 -5.97
C PRO A 167 -3.24 7.74 -5.27
N THR A 168 -2.86 8.97 -5.54
CA THR A 168 -1.79 9.66 -4.81
C THR A 168 -2.26 10.07 -3.40
N PRO A 169 -1.35 10.42 -2.47
CA PRO A 169 -1.73 10.78 -1.11
C PRO A 169 -2.82 11.85 -1.01
N PHE A 170 -3.75 11.64 -0.08
CA PHE A 170 -4.79 12.59 0.35
C PHE A 170 -5.86 12.99 -0.69
N ASN A 171 -5.95 12.31 -1.83
CA ASN A 171 -6.97 12.60 -2.84
C ASN A 171 -7.32 11.36 -3.69
N SER A 172 -8.39 11.43 -4.48
CA SER A 172 -8.80 10.41 -5.46
C SER A 172 -8.84 10.93 -6.90
N LEU A 173 -8.17 12.06 -7.16
CA LEU A 173 -8.20 12.75 -8.45
C LEU A 173 -6.92 12.55 -9.27
N LEU A 174 -5.76 12.50 -8.61
CA LEU A 174 -4.49 12.20 -9.24
C LEU A 174 -4.09 10.76 -8.93
N TRP A 175 -3.91 9.98 -10.00
CA TRP A 175 -3.60 8.57 -9.95
C TRP A 175 -2.18 8.30 -10.43
N ARG A 176 -1.43 7.53 -9.66
CA ARG A 176 -0.14 6.98 -10.08
C ARG A 176 -0.38 5.67 -10.80
N VAL A 177 0.28 5.49 -11.93
CA VAL A 177 0.29 4.26 -12.73
C VAL A 177 1.69 3.69 -12.68
N VAL A 178 1.81 2.41 -12.33
CA VAL A 178 3.07 1.67 -12.31
C VAL A 178 2.91 0.46 -13.21
N ALA A 179 3.70 0.40 -14.26
CA ALA A 179 3.73 -0.71 -15.19
C ALA A 179 5.10 -1.40 -15.11
N VAL A 180 5.13 -2.72 -14.96
CA VAL A 180 6.39 -3.47 -14.82
C VAL A 180 6.57 -4.45 -15.98
N ASP A 181 7.80 -4.53 -16.46
CA ASP A 181 8.28 -5.58 -17.37
C ASP A 181 9.48 -6.30 -16.74
N GLN A 182 10.17 -7.18 -17.48
CA GLN A 182 11.28 -7.97 -16.92
C GLN A 182 12.51 -7.11 -16.59
N GLU A 183 12.75 -6.03 -17.34
CA GLU A 183 13.99 -5.26 -17.27
C GLU A 183 13.81 -3.94 -16.49
N ALA A 184 12.64 -3.32 -16.62
CA ALA A 184 12.36 -2.00 -16.10
C ALA A 184 10.90 -1.84 -15.68
N TYR A 185 10.63 -0.73 -15.01
CA TYR A 185 9.31 -0.28 -14.63
C TYR A 185 9.07 1.12 -15.19
N ARG A 186 7.82 1.41 -15.50
CA ARG A 186 7.35 2.69 -15.99
C ARG A 186 6.44 3.30 -14.95
N ILE A 187 6.63 4.59 -14.65
CA ILE A 187 5.76 5.35 -13.76
C ILE A 187 5.15 6.49 -14.54
N GLY A 188 3.85 6.65 -14.41
CA GLY A 188 3.11 7.79 -14.94
C GLY A 188 2.10 8.30 -13.92
N TYR A 189 1.58 9.50 -14.18
CA TYR A 189 0.53 10.11 -13.38
C TYR A 189 -0.61 10.54 -14.30
N TYR A 190 -1.84 10.28 -13.86
CA TYR A 190 -3.06 10.61 -14.59
C TYR A 190 -4.00 11.40 -13.68
N SER A 191 -4.41 12.58 -14.12
CA SER A 191 -5.36 13.43 -13.38
C SER A 191 -6.75 13.32 -14.00
N LEU A 192 -7.75 12.99 -13.20
CA LEU A 192 -9.17 13.00 -13.59
C LEU A 192 -9.67 14.40 -13.98
N LEU A 193 -8.93 15.46 -13.62
CA LEU A 193 -9.22 16.83 -14.02
C LEU A 193 -8.71 17.18 -15.43
N GLN A 194 -7.89 16.30 -16.03
CA GLN A 194 -7.20 16.52 -17.30
C GLN A 194 -7.34 15.30 -18.21
N GLN A 195 -8.58 14.90 -18.51
CA GLN A 195 -8.87 13.64 -19.21
C GLN A 195 -8.32 13.57 -20.64
N ASP A 196 -8.11 14.72 -21.28
CA ASP A 196 -7.60 14.78 -22.66
C ASP A 196 -6.07 14.61 -22.77
N LYS A 197 -5.34 14.57 -21.65
CA LYS A 197 -3.88 14.49 -21.66
C LYS A 197 -3.42 13.04 -21.47
N PRO A 198 -2.51 12.54 -22.33
CA PRO A 198 -1.97 11.20 -22.18
C PRO A 198 -1.08 11.09 -20.94
N ILE A 199 -0.94 9.88 -20.43
CA ILE A 199 -0.06 9.57 -19.30
C ILE A 199 1.39 9.69 -19.76
N GLN A 200 2.17 10.55 -19.12
CA GLN A 200 3.61 10.65 -19.39
C GLN A 200 4.35 9.59 -18.57
N PHE A 201 4.77 8.50 -19.23
CA PHE A 201 5.52 7.44 -18.58
C PHE A 201 7.02 7.73 -18.58
N GLU A 202 7.64 7.64 -17.41
CA GLU A 202 9.09 7.59 -17.26
C GLU A 202 9.55 6.17 -16.94
N ARG A 203 10.64 5.73 -17.59
CA ARG A 203 11.20 4.39 -17.46
C ARG A 203 12.37 4.38 -16.47
N PHE A 204 12.37 3.39 -15.59
CA PHE A 204 13.38 3.17 -14.57
C PHE A 204 13.82 1.69 -14.55
N PRO A 205 15.11 1.38 -14.36
CA PRO A 205 15.59 0.00 -14.36
C PRO A 205 15.14 -0.75 -13.09
N ARG A 206 14.73 -2.02 -13.25
CA ARG A 206 14.40 -2.87 -12.09
C ARG A 206 15.63 -3.47 -11.40
N ASN A 207 16.76 -3.51 -12.11
CA ASN A 207 18.05 -4.06 -11.65
C ASN A 207 17.95 -5.46 -11.03
N LEU A 208 17.08 -6.33 -11.57
CA LEU A 208 16.82 -7.65 -10.99
C LEU A 208 18.06 -8.56 -10.92
N GLY A 209 19.07 -8.33 -11.77
CA GLY A 209 20.34 -9.07 -11.74
C GLY A 209 21.11 -8.92 -10.43
N VAL A 210 20.81 -7.90 -9.62
CA VAL A 210 21.38 -7.72 -8.28
C VAL A 210 20.96 -8.85 -7.31
N LEU A 211 19.83 -9.52 -7.60
CA LEU A 211 19.31 -10.64 -6.79
C LEU A 211 19.91 -12.01 -7.19
N ALA A 212 20.85 -12.04 -8.15
CA ALA A 212 21.47 -13.27 -8.60
C ALA A 212 22.12 -14.03 -7.43
N GLY A 213 21.77 -15.31 -7.26
CA GLY A 213 22.23 -16.16 -6.16
C GLY A 213 21.34 -16.10 -4.90
N LEU A 214 20.26 -15.32 -4.90
CA LEU A 214 19.28 -15.25 -3.82
C LEU A 214 17.88 -15.75 -4.23
N GLU A 215 17.74 -16.40 -5.39
CA GLU A 215 16.45 -16.77 -5.96
C GLU A 215 15.63 -17.70 -5.05
N ASP A 216 16.33 -18.63 -4.38
CA ASP A 216 15.73 -19.59 -3.45
C ASP A 216 15.65 -19.08 -2.00
N HIS A 217 16.18 -17.87 -1.73
CA HIS A 217 16.14 -17.28 -0.41
C HIS A 217 14.69 -16.91 -0.04
N GLU A 218 14.23 -17.37 1.13
CA GLU A 218 12.82 -17.26 1.51
C GLU A 218 12.28 -15.81 1.51
N PRO A 219 12.97 -14.81 2.08
CA PRO A 219 12.56 -13.41 2.01
C PRO A 219 12.38 -12.90 0.58
N VAL A 220 13.25 -13.32 -0.36
CA VAL A 220 13.14 -12.92 -1.77
C VAL A 220 11.86 -13.49 -2.39
N ARG A 221 11.58 -14.77 -2.19
CA ARG A 221 10.35 -15.40 -2.69
C ARG A 221 9.09 -14.75 -2.09
N LYS A 222 9.14 -14.44 -0.80
CA LYS A 222 8.03 -13.77 -0.08
C LYS A 222 7.77 -12.37 -0.59
N VAL A 223 8.80 -11.56 -0.80
CA VAL A 223 8.64 -10.21 -1.39
C VAL A 223 8.11 -10.32 -2.82
N LYS A 224 8.64 -11.24 -3.65
CA LYS A 224 8.12 -11.48 -5.01
C LYS A 224 6.63 -11.79 -5.01
N TRP A 225 6.20 -12.72 -4.17
CA TRP A 225 4.80 -13.12 -4.01
C TRP A 225 3.93 -11.97 -3.50
N PHE A 226 4.32 -11.33 -2.40
CA PHE A 226 3.53 -10.28 -1.76
C PHE A 226 3.36 -9.03 -2.65
N THR A 227 4.43 -8.66 -3.36
CA THR A 227 4.40 -7.55 -4.33
C THR A 227 3.69 -7.91 -5.62
N LYS A 228 3.33 -9.19 -5.82
CA LYS A 228 2.79 -9.73 -7.07
C LYS A 228 3.69 -9.48 -8.28
N GLY A 229 4.98 -9.21 -8.06
CA GLY A 229 5.92 -8.84 -9.11
C GLY A 229 6.22 -7.34 -9.23
N PHE A 230 5.52 -6.47 -8.51
CA PHE A 230 5.79 -5.01 -8.46
C PHE A 230 6.95 -4.66 -7.53
N TYR A 231 8.15 -5.11 -7.90
CA TYR A 231 9.37 -4.82 -7.13
C TYR A 231 10.55 -4.46 -8.02
N ALA A 232 11.47 -3.66 -7.47
CA ALA A 232 12.80 -3.43 -8.02
C ALA A 232 13.86 -3.91 -7.02
N ALA A 233 15.10 -3.98 -7.46
CA ALA A 233 16.25 -4.27 -6.61
C ALA A 233 17.26 -3.13 -6.70
N GLU A 234 18.01 -2.94 -5.61
CA GLU A 234 19.09 -1.95 -5.54
C GLU A 234 20.23 -2.52 -4.71
N LYS A 235 21.46 -2.18 -5.10
CA LYS A 235 22.64 -2.39 -4.26
C LYS A 235 23.00 -1.06 -3.60
N ARG A 236 22.99 -1.00 -2.27
CA ARG A 236 23.30 0.22 -1.52
C ARG A 236 24.23 -0.08 -0.36
N ASN A 237 25.40 0.54 -0.32
CA ASN A 237 26.40 0.37 0.74
C ASN A 237 26.77 -1.10 1.04
N GLY A 238 26.77 -1.96 0.01
CA GLY A 238 27.03 -3.40 0.16
C GLY A 238 25.78 -4.25 0.44
N ASP A 239 24.65 -3.64 0.79
CA ASP A 239 23.38 -4.33 0.99
C ASP A 239 22.66 -4.59 -0.32
N ILE A 240 21.97 -5.73 -0.39
CA ILE A 240 21.05 -6.09 -1.47
C ILE A 240 19.63 -5.83 -0.99
N LEU A 241 18.98 -4.87 -1.64
CA LEU A 241 17.66 -4.37 -1.26
C LEU A 241 16.62 -4.75 -2.30
N MET A 242 15.43 -5.14 -1.82
CA MET A 242 14.21 -5.22 -2.62
C MET A 242 13.27 -4.09 -2.24
N ILE A 243 12.65 -3.47 -3.24
CA ILE A 243 11.81 -2.28 -3.10
C ILE A 243 10.40 -2.62 -3.56
N ASP A 244 9.38 -2.37 -2.73
CA ASP A 244 7.98 -2.47 -3.16
C ASP A 244 7.59 -1.21 -3.95
N LEU A 245 7.41 -1.35 -5.27
CA LEU A 245 7.14 -0.23 -6.18
C LEU A 245 5.75 0.38 -5.98
N ARG A 246 4.86 -0.31 -5.26
CA ARG A 246 3.48 0.11 -4.98
C ARG A 246 3.39 1.07 -3.80
N ALA A 247 4.45 1.19 -3.00
CA ALA A 247 4.41 1.92 -1.75
C ALA A 247 5.42 3.07 -1.73
N GLY A 248 4.91 4.30 -1.89
CA GLY A 248 5.70 5.52 -2.00
C GLY A 248 5.68 6.13 -3.40
N LEU A 249 6.60 7.07 -3.65
CA LEU A 249 6.67 7.87 -4.86
C LEU A 249 8.13 7.98 -5.31
N GLU A 250 8.46 7.45 -6.49
CA GLU A 250 9.81 7.48 -7.06
C GLU A 250 10.53 8.84 -6.92
N PRO A 251 11.76 8.91 -6.36
CA PRO A 251 12.54 7.83 -5.71
C PRO A 251 12.25 7.47 -4.24
N ASP A 252 11.35 8.15 -3.55
CA ASP A 252 11.09 7.95 -2.11
C ASP A 252 10.06 6.81 -1.87
N TYR A 253 10.57 5.58 -1.79
CA TYR A 253 9.76 4.39 -1.47
C TYR A 253 9.66 4.13 0.04
N GLU A 254 8.57 3.48 0.47
CA GLU A 254 8.27 3.26 1.90
C GLU A 254 8.75 1.91 2.46
N TYR A 255 9.08 0.97 1.58
CA TYR A 255 9.44 -0.39 1.94
C TYR A 255 10.68 -0.84 1.18
N PHE A 256 11.80 -0.81 1.90
CA PHE A 256 13.07 -1.41 1.50
C PHE A 256 13.33 -2.63 2.38
N PHE A 257 13.45 -3.79 1.77
CA PHE A 257 13.77 -5.04 2.43
C PHE A 257 15.20 -5.41 2.09
N LYS A 258 16.09 -5.39 3.08
CA LYS A 258 17.41 -6.00 2.95
C LYS A 258 17.23 -7.51 2.88
N VAL A 259 17.70 -8.14 1.82
CA VAL A 259 17.56 -9.59 1.58
C VAL A 259 18.90 -10.31 1.41
N GLY A 260 19.98 -9.55 1.30
CA GLY A 260 21.34 -10.06 1.22
C GLY A 260 22.38 -8.98 1.46
N GLU A 261 23.63 -9.40 1.53
CA GLU A 261 24.80 -8.54 1.57
C GLU A 261 25.85 -9.04 0.58
N LEU A 262 26.63 -8.12 0.02
CA LEU A 262 27.78 -8.46 -0.79
C LEU A 262 29.00 -8.64 0.12
N GLN A 263 29.47 -9.88 0.27
CA GLN A 263 30.67 -10.22 1.02
C GLN A 263 31.63 -10.98 0.11
N ASP A 264 32.90 -10.55 0.05
CA ASP A 264 33.93 -11.20 -0.78
C ASP A 264 33.54 -11.36 -2.26
N ARG A 265 32.86 -10.36 -2.83
CA ARG A 265 32.29 -10.35 -4.20
C ARG A 265 31.22 -11.42 -4.46
N GLN A 266 30.73 -12.10 -3.42
CA GLN A 266 29.61 -13.01 -3.49
C GLN A 266 28.41 -12.43 -2.74
N VAL A 267 27.23 -12.60 -3.31
CA VAL A 267 25.99 -12.22 -2.64
C VAL A 267 25.65 -13.32 -1.64
N ARG A 268 25.45 -12.97 -0.37
CA ARG A 268 25.06 -13.89 0.69
C ARG A 268 23.67 -13.53 1.24
N PRO A 269 22.81 -14.52 1.49
CA PRO A 269 21.51 -14.29 2.12
C PRO A 269 21.71 -13.84 3.57
N VAL A 270 20.90 -12.89 4.02
CA VAL A 270 20.87 -12.41 5.41
C VAL A 270 19.43 -12.37 5.92
N LEU A 271 19.24 -12.40 7.25
CA LEU A 271 17.93 -12.19 7.84
C LEU A 271 17.36 -10.83 7.38
N SER A 272 16.10 -10.80 6.95
CA SER A 272 15.60 -9.59 6.32
C SER A 272 15.39 -8.48 7.33
N GLN A 273 15.76 -7.26 6.93
CA GLN A 273 15.59 -6.06 7.73
C GLN A 273 14.86 -5.02 6.91
N ARG A 274 13.85 -4.38 7.52
CA ARG A 274 13.21 -3.21 6.95
C ARG A 274 14.05 -1.99 7.26
N LEU A 275 14.55 -1.31 6.24
CA LEU A 275 15.30 -0.08 6.47
C LEU A 275 14.35 1.08 6.85
N PRO A 276 14.78 1.97 7.76
CA PRO A 276 14.01 3.16 8.09
C PRO A 276 13.88 4.04 6.85
N VAL A 277 12.66 4.52 6.60
CA VAL A 277 12.38 5.43 5.50
C VAL A 277 12.23 6.84 6.03
N GLN A 278 12.94 7.77 5.41
CA GLN A 278 12.70 9.20 5.60
C GLN A 278 11.44 9.59 4.83
N ARG A 279 10.31 9.67 5.54
CA ARG A 279 9.07 10.19 4.98
C ARG A 279 9.22 11.71 4.81
N SER A 280 9.17 12.18 3.57
CA SER A 280 9.25 13.61 3.25
C SER A 280 7.93 14.11 2.68
N LEU A 281 7.41 15.19 3.25
CA LEU A 281 6.24 15.91 2.72
C LEU A 281 6.61 16.87 1.58
N ALA A 282 7.90 16.97 1.23
CA ALA A 282 8.39 17.91 0.22
C ALA A 282 7.77 17.71 -1.18
N ARG A 283 7.18 16.54 -1.44
CA ARG A 283 6.52 16.22 -2.72
C ARG A 283 5.04 16.56 -2.78
N LEU A 284 4.40 16.87 -1.66
CA LEU A 284 2.98 17.21 -1.66
C LEU A 284 2.66 18.39 -2.59
N PRO A 285 3.46 19.47 -2.64
CA PRO A 285 3.22 20.55 -3.59
C PRO A 285 3.29 20.08 -5.05
N TRP A 286 4.28 19.26 -5.40
CA TRP A 286 4.41 18.72 -6.77
C TRP A 286 3.20 17.86 -7.16
N LEU A 287 2.69 17.02 -6.25
CA LEU A 287 1.47 16.24 -6.48
C LEU A 287 0.26 17.15 -6.69
N TRP A 288 0.13 18.18 -5.87
CA TRP A 288 -1.00 19.11 -5.97
C TRP A 288 -0.98 19.90 -7.26
N ASP A 289 0.19 20.39 -7.67
CA ASP A 289 0.37 21.06 -8.97
C ASP A 289 0.08 20.10 -10.14
N SER A 290 0.42 18.81 -9.98
CA SER A 290 0.20 17.78 -11.01
C SER A 290 -1.28 17.48 -11.28
N LEU A 291 -2.19 17.90 -10.39
CA LEU A 291 -3.64 17.79 -10.61
C LEU A 291 -4.09 18.61 -11.82
N THR A 292 -3.52 19.81 -12.01
CA THR A 292 -3.96 20.77 -13.03
C THR A 292 -3.03 20.86 -14.23
N GLU A 293 -1.77 20.45 -14.10
CA GLU A 293 -0.80 20.43 -15.20
C GLU A 293 0.09 19.18 -15.13
N PRO A 294 0.32 18.40 -16.20
CA PRO A 294 1.22 17.26 -16.14
C PRO A 294 2.65 17.77 -15.92
N ARG A 295 3.35 17.18 -14.96
CA ARG A 295 4.73 17.50 -14.66
C ARG A 295 5.61 16.27 -14.82
N PRO A 296 6.85 16.44 -15.30
CA PRO A 296 7.82 15.36 -15.28
C PRO A 296 8.08 14.94 -13.83
N ILE A 297 8.36 13.66 -13.63
CA ILE A 297 8.73 13.11 -12.34
C ILE A 297 10.02 13.81 -11.91
N LEU A 298 10.05 14.25 -10.65
CA LEU A 298 11.24 14.80 -10.06
C LEU A 298 12.31 13.70 -10.00
N ARG A 299 13.21 13.68 -10.99
CA ARG A 299 14.44 12.90 -10.92
C ARG A 299 15.20 13.43 -9.71
N GLY A 300 15.40 12.58 -8.72
CA GLY A 300 16.04 12.97 -7.48
C GLY A 300 17.38 13.62 -7.78
N ALA A 301 17.53 14.89 -7.43
CA ALA A 301 18.82 15.54 -7.25
C ALA A 301 19.61 14.94 -6.05
N LEU A 302 19.22 13.76 -5.57
CA LEU A 302 19.91 12.93 -4.58
C LEU A 302 20.56 11.68 -5.20
N PHE A 303 20.47 11.47 -6.53
CA PHE A 303 21.27 10.48 -7.27
C PHE A 303 22.42 11.10 -8.06
N LYS A 304 22.85 12.33 -7.72
CA LYS A 304 24.15 12.83 -8.19
C LYS A 304 25.27 12.07 -7.48
N THR A 305 25.91 11.20 -8.26
CA THR A 305 27.34 10.85 -8.19
C THR A 305 27.83 10.20 -6.88
N ALA A 306 27.73 8.87 -6.83
CA ALA A 306 28.87 8.05 -6.40
C ALA A 306 29.89 7.97 -7.55
N GLU A 307 30.35 9.14 -8.00
CA GLU A 307 31.43 9.34 -8.96
C GLU A 307 32.26 10.47 -8.38
N LEU A 308 33.06 10.15 -7.37
CA LEU A 308 34.25 10.88 -6.98
C LEU A 308 35.19 9.85 -6.34
N ASP A 309 36.38 9.79 -6.93
CA ASP A 309 37.60 9.09 -6.50
C ASP A 309 37.80 7.62 -6.92
N THR A 310 37.68 7.37 -8.23
CA THR A 310 38.63 6.48 -8.93
C THR A 310 39.48 7.27 -9.91
N HIS A 311 40.28 8.23 -9.41
CA HIS A 311 41.42 8.79 -10.13
C HIS A 311 42.52 9.24 -9.15
N THR A 312 43.11 8.31 -8.41
CA THR A 312 44.47 8.53 -7.86
C THR A 312 45.18 7.22 -7.48
N LEU A 313 45.30 6.27 -8.40
CA LEU A 313 46.39 5.28 -8.36
C LEU A 313 46.80 4.92 -9.79
N LEU A 314 47.92 5.50 -10.24
CA LEU A 314 48.96 4.94 -11.12
C LEU A 314 50.01 6.07 -11.35
N GLY A 315 51.20 5.95 -10.74
CA GLY A 315 52.39 6.80 -10.98
C GLY A 315 53.09 6.46 -12.32
N PRO A 316 54.43 6.51 -12.49
CA PRO A 316 55.55 7.15 -11.76
C PRO A 316 56.39 8.01 -12.78
N PRO A 317 57.75 8.17 -12.79
CA PRO A 317 58.85 7.33 -12.29
C PRO A 317 59.39 7.66 -10.89
#